data_AF-A0A564G4G4-F1
#
_entry.id   AF-A0A564G4G4-F1
#
_cell.length_a   1.000
_cell.length_b   1.000
_cell.length_c   1.000
_cell.angle_alpha   90.00
_cell.angle_beta   90.00
_cell.angle_gamma   90.00
#
_symmetry.space_group_name_H-M   'P 1'
#
loop_
_entity.id
_entity.type
_entity.pdbx_description
1 polymer ?
#
loop_
_entity_poly.entity_id
_entity_poly.type
_entity_poly.pdbx_seq_one_letter_code
_entity_poly.pdbx_strand_id
1 'polypeptide(L)'
;MTVGNSLPDLEASRPGGEDDAFLALHAERESVERALTLAQARQRFSQDPAEAEGARTEEADLLARLDQIMTQIRAAEYKRRPGARRW
;
A
#
# COMPACT_ATOMS: atom_id res chain seq x y z
N MET A 1 -33.16 -34.28 -10.62
CA MET A 1 -32.91 -33.22 -9.62
C MET A 1 -31.70 -33.66 -8.82
N THR A 2 -30.51 -33.15 -9.13
CA THR A 2 -29.30 -33.41 -8.34
C THR A 2 -28.89 -32.08 -7.74
N VAL A 3 -29.05 -31.96 -6.43
CA VAL A 3 -28.75 -30.76 -5.67
C VAL A 3 -27.34 -30.89 -5.10
N GLY A 4 -26.55 -29.83 -5.26
CA GLY A 4 -25.59 -29.37 -4.26
C GLY A 4 -24.26 -30.12 -4.15
N ASN A 5 -23.18 -29.49 -4.61
CA ASN A 5 -22.15 -28.99 -3.69
C ASN A 5 -21.18 -28.07 -4.45
N SER A 6 -21.61 -26.84 -4.76
CA SER A 6 -20.68 -25.78 -5.13
C SER A 6 -20.03 -25.29 -3.85
N LEU A 7 -18.84 -25.81 -3.54
CA LEU A 7 -17.94 -25.21 -2.55
C LEU A 7 -17.46 -23.85 -3.11
N PRO A 8 -17.74 -22.71 -2.45
CA PRO A 8 -17.10 -21.45 -2.79
C PRO A 8 -15.74 -21.34 -2.05
N ASP A 9 -14.83 -20.57 -2.64
CA ASP A 9 -13.67 -19.94 -1.98
C ASP A 9 -12.44 -20.78 -1.56
N LEU A 10 -12.02 -21.75 -2.39
CA LEU A 10 -10.64 -22.27 -2.29
C LEU A 10 -9.64 -21.59 -3.25
N GLU A 11 -10.09 -20.71 -4.14
CA GLU A 11 -9.19 -20.01 -5.08
C GLU A 11 -8.39 -18.88 -4.43
N ALA A 12 -8.85 -18.32 -3.31
CA ALA A 12 -8.22 -17.15 -2.68
C ALA A 12 -6.90 -17.45 -1.93
N SER A 13 -6.55 -18.73 -1.74
CA SER A 13 -5.34 -19.13 -0.99
C SER A 13 -4.36 -19.94 -1.83
N ARG A 14 -4.17 -19.61 -3.12
CA ARG A 14 -2.94 -20.03 -3.79
C ARG A 14 -1.79 -19.19 -3.24
N PRO A 15 -0.65 -19.78 -2.84
CA PRO A 15 0.50 -19.04 -2.31
C PRO A 15 1.00 -17.94 -3.26
N GLY A 16 0.78 -18.08 -4.58
CA GLY A 16 1.07 -17.02 -5.54
C GLY A 16 0.22 -15.75 -5.35
N GLY A 17 -1.05 -15.85 -4.95
CA GLY A 17 -1.93 -14.68 -4.78
C GLY A 17 -1.56 -13.82 -3.57
N GLU A 18 -1.09 -14.42 -2.48
CA GLU A 18 -0.62 -13.67 -1.30
C GLU A 18 0.74 -13.01 -1.56
N ASP A 19 1.63 -13.67 -2.29
CA ASP A 19 2.90 -13.09 -2.73
C ASP A 19 2.70 -11.96 -3.75
N ASP A 20 1.76 -12.10 -4.70
CA ASP A 20 1.39 -11.06 -5.65
C ASP A 20 0.79 -9.84 -4.95
N ALA A 21 -0.10 -10.04 -3.97
CA ALA A 21 -0.65 -8.97 -3.16
C ALA A 21 0.44 -8.25 -2.34
N PHE A 22 1.42 -8.99 -1.81
CA PHE A 22 2.56 -8.42 -1.11
C PHE A 22 3.43 -7.56 -2.05
N LEU A 23 3.73 -8.05 -3.26
CA LEU A 23 4.47 -7.28 -4.26
C LEU A 23 3.69 -6.03 -4.71
N ALA A 24 2.37 -6.12 -4.84
CA ALA A 24 1.52 -4.98 -5.17
C ALA A 24 1.60 -3.88 -4.11
N LEU A 25 1.63 -4.22 -2.81
CA LEU A 25 1.82 -3.23 -1.74
C LEU A 25 3.16 -2.50 -1.85
N HIS A 26 4.23 -3.20 -2.24
CA HIS A 26 5.53 -2.57 -2.46
C HIS A 26 5.55 -1.68 -3.70
N ALA A 27 4.88 -2.08 -4.78
CA ALA A 27 4.72 -1.23 -5.97
C ALA A 27 3.91 0.03 -5.64
N GLU A 28 2.87 -0.09 -4.82
CA GLU A 28 2.08 1.05 -4.35
C GLU A 28 2.94 1.98 -3.48
N ARG A 29 3.72 1.43 -2.54
CA ARG A 29 4.68 2.19 -1.73
C ARG A 29 5.62 3.01 -2.61
N GLU A 30 6.26 2.40 -3.61
CA GLU A 30 7.17 3.09 -4.52
C GLU A 30 6.46 4.22 -5.29
N SER A 31 5.23 3.99 -5.73
CA SER A 31 4.42 5.01 -6.39
C SER A 31 4.14 6.21 -5.46
N VAL A 32 3.78 5.96 -4.20
CA VAL A 32 3.52 7.01 -3.20
C VAL A 32 4.81 7.77 -2.86
N GLU A 33 5.95 7.09 -2.71
CA GLU A 33 7.25 7.73 -2.44
C GLU A 33 7.68 8.65 -3.60
N ARG A 34 7.44 8.25 -4.86
CA ARG A 34 7.70 9.11 -6.02
C ARG A 34 6.78 10.32 -6.07
N ALA A 35 5.49 10.13 -5.78
CA ALA A 35 4.54 11.23 -5.70
C ALA A 35 4.91 12.22 -4.58
N LEU A 36 5.35 11.72 -3.43
CA LEU A 36 5.80 12.54 -2.31
C LEU A 36 6.98 13.43 -2.70
N THR A 37 7.97 12.85 -3.40
CA THR A 37 9.12 13.60 -3.93
C THR A 37 8.68 14.73 -4.86
N LEU A 38 7.67 14.47 -5.71
CA LEU A 38 7.13 15.48 -6.61
C LEU A 38 6.37 16.59 -5.87
N ALA A 39 5.53 16.25 -4.89
CA ALA A 39 4.82 17.23 -4.06
C ALA A 39 5.80 18.13 -3.30
N GLN A 40 6.86 17.56 -2.73
CA GLN A 40 7.93 18.31 -2.06
C GLN A 40 8.68 19.24 -3.02
N ALA A 41 8.95 18.80 -4.25
CA ALA A 41 9.55 19.67 -5.27
C ALA A 41 8.63 20.84 -5.65
N ARG A 42 7.33 20.59 -5.86
CA ARG A 42 6.33 21.65 -6.15
C ARG A 42 6.25 22.66 -5.02
N GLN A 43 6.19 22.20 -3.77
CA GLN A 43 6.19 23.06 -2.59
C GLN A 43 7.43 23.95 -2.52
N ARG A 44 8.61 23.40 -2.84
CA ARG A 44 9.88 24.13 -2.70
C ARG A 44 10.19 25.08 -3.86
N PHE A 45 9.75 24.74 -5.07
CA PHE A 45 10.16 25.45 -6.29
C PHE A 45 9.04 26.18 -7.01
N SER A 46 7.77 26.05 -6.59
CA SER A 46 6.69 26.84 -7.17
C SER A 46 6.84 28.33 -6.84
N GLN A 47 6.47 29.16 -7.82
CA GLN A 47 6.35 30.60 -7.67
C GLN A 47 4.91 31.03 -7.32
N ASP A 48 3.95 30.10 -7.37
CA ASP A 48 2.56 30.32 -7.01
C ASP A 48 2.30 29.83 -5.57
N PRO A 49 1.97 30.72 -4.62
CA PRO A 49 1.64 30.35 -3.25
C PRO A 49 0.46 29.36 -3.15
N ALA A 50 -0.51 29.43 -4.07
CA ALA A 50 -1.65 28.52 -4.06
C ALA A 50 -1.24 27.11 -4.50
N GLU A 51 -0.36 27.00 -5.49
CA GLU A 51 0.21 25.71 -5.90
C GLU A 51 1.07 25.10 -4.77
N ALA A 52 1.87 25.91 -4.08
CA ALA A 52 2.68 25.44 -2.96
C ALA A 52 1.81 24.93 -1.78
N GLU A 53 0.68 25.58 -1.51
CA GLU A 53 -0.26 25.14 -0.47
C GLU A 53 -1.06 23.90 -0.88
N GLY A 54 -1.42 23.80 -2.17
CA GLY A 54 -1.96 22.57 -2.74
C GLY A 54 -1.00 21.39 -2.59
N ALA A 55 0.29 21.60 -2.90
CA ALA A 55 1.34 20.60 -2.75
C ALA A 55 1.58 20.18 -1.29
N ARG A 56 1.40 21.08 -0.32
CA ARG A 56 1.43 20.75 1.13
C ARG A 56 0.30 19.83 1.53
N THR A 57 -0.90 20.11 1.04
CA THR A 57 -2.08 19.26 1.30
C THR A 57 -1.88 17.88 0.68
N GLU A 58 -1.42 17.83 -0.57
CA GLU A 58 -1.07 16.60 -1.27
C GLU A 58 0.02 15.80 -0.52
N GLU A 59 1.08 16.47 -0.04
CA GLU A 59 2.12 15.84 0.77
C GLU A 59 1.55 15.20 2.05
N ALA A 60 0.67 15.89 2.77
CA ALA A 60 0.07 15.37 4.00
C ALA A 60 -0.79 14.11 3.73
N ASP A 61 -1.58 14.11 2.66
CA ASP A 61 -2.39 12.96 2.25
C ASP A 61 -1.52 11.77 1.82
N LEU A 62 -0.43 12.04 1.08
CA LEU A 62 0.52 11.01 0.66
C LEU A 62 1.26 10.39 1.85
N LEU A 63 1.62 11.17 2.87
CA LEU A 63 2.24 10.65 4.11
C LEU A 63 1.28 9.76 4.88
N ALA A 64 0.01 10.14 5.01
CA ALA A 64 -1.00 9.30 5.65
C ALA A 64 -1.22 7.98 4.88
N ARG A 65 -1.23 8.04 3.54
CA ARG A 65 -1.32 6.85 2.70
C ARG A 65 -0.09 5.95 2.86
N LEU A 66 1.11 6.52 2.92
CA LEU A 66 2.34 5.78 3.11
C LEU A 66 2.35 5.02 4.44
N ASP A 67 1.91 5.65 5.53
CA ASP A 67 1.79 4.99 6.83
C ASP A 67 0.83 3.79 6.80
N GLN A 68 -0.32 3.96 6.13
CA GLN A 68 -1.29 2.89 5.93
C GLN A 68 -0.67 1.71 5.16
N ILE A 69 0.04 1.97 4.06
CA ILE A 69 0.70 0.93 3.25
C ILE A 69 1.77 0.22 4.07
N MET A 70 2.61 0.95 4.80
CA MET A 70 3.65 0.36 5.65
C MET A 70 3.07 -0.56 6.72
N THR A 71 1.92 -0.19 7.30
CA THR A 71 1.19 -1.05 8.23
C THR A 71 0.68 -2.33 7.57
N GLN A 72 0.16 -2.24 6.34
CA GLN A 72 -0.31 -3.40 5.58
C GLN A 72 0.83 -4.34 5.17
N ILE A 73 1.96 -3.78 4.72
CA ILE A 73 3.18 -4.54 4.42
C ILE A 73 3.61 -5.33 5.65
N ARG A 74 3.73 -4.67 6.80
CA ARG A 74 4.11 -5.34 8.06
C ARG A 74 3.13 -6.46 8.44
N ALA A 75 1.83 -6.24 8.27
CA ALA A 75 0.83 -7.27 8.53
C ALA A 75 0.98 -8.48 7.58
N ALA A 76 1.24 -8.24 6.30
CA ALA A 76 1.51 -9.29 5.31
C ALA A 76 2.81 -10.03 5.61
N GLU A 77 3.87 -9.33 6.03
CA GLU A 77 5.13 -9.95 6.48
C GLU A 77 4.92 -10.90 7.65
N TYR A 78 4.12 -10.50 8.65
CA TYR A 78 3.83 -11.36 9.79
C TYR A 78 3.07 -12.64 9.40
N LYS A 79 2.13 -12.54 8.44
CA LYS A 79 1.42 -13.71 7.90
C LYS A 79 2.38 -14.66 7.17
N ARG A 80 3.36 -14.12 6.44
CA ARG A 80 4.36 -14.90 5.68
C ARG A 80 5.45 -15.52 6.55
N ARG A 81 5.70 -15.00 7.76
CA ARG A 81 6.64 -15.57 8.74
C ARG A 81 5.94 -15.87 10.08
N PRO A 82 5.04 -16.88 10.11
CA PRO A 82 4.40 -17.29 11.35
C PRO A 82 5.47 -17.89 12.29
N GLY A 83 5.82 -17.16 13.35
CA GLY A 83 6.90 -17.53 14.29
C GLY A 83 7.95 -16.44 14.53
N ALA A 84 7.88 -15.30 13.83
CA ALA A 84 8.83 -14.19 13.99
C ALA A 84 8.72 -13.40 15.32
N ARG A 85 7.86 -13.81 16.27
CA ARG A 85 7.88 -13.31 17.65
C ARG A 85 8.36 -14.39 18.61
N ARG A 86 9.64 -14.31 18.97
CA ARG A 86 10.14 -14.58 20.33
C ARG A 86 10.30 -13.22 21.02
N TRP A 87 9.35 -12.85 21.87
CA TRP A 87 9.53 -11.88 22.95
C TRP A 87 8.80 -12.46 24.16
#